data_AF-A0A2V1BBT8-F1
#
_entry.id   AF-A0A2V1BBT8-F1
#
_cell.length_a   1.000
_cell.length_b   1.000
_cell.length_c   1.000
_cell.angle_alpha   90.00
_cell.angle_beta   90.00
_cell.angle_gamma   90.00
#
_symmetry.space_group_name_H-M   'P 1'
#
loop_
_entity.id
_entity.type
_entity.pdbx_description
1 polymer ?
#
loop_
_entity_poly.entity_id
_entity_poly.type
_entity_poly.pdbx_seq_one_letter_code
_entity_poly.pdbx_strand_id
1 'polypeptide(L)'
;MGDPVSGVILGLPSLLTACVDCFKYVQIARNFGSDYERCLLALDITKLRLSRWGVSVGISSNDSPFPTVGSLDEKDSQLAKELLKSIMRSFEQAKTTSRRIEKSLREQNPTGSSLAMFNPETDLNLDYSSIHRTLDGILTKRQTSSSILGKA
;
A
#
# COMPACT_ATOMS: atom_id res chain seq x y z
N MET A 1 6.62 -19.50 -11.22
CA MET A 1 6.80 -18.04 -11.17
C MET A 1 7.29 -17.73 -9.77
N GLY A 2 8.59 -17.48 -9.61
CA GLY A 2 9.27 -17.50 -8.30
C GLY A 2 8.90 -16.33 -7.40
N ASP A 3 8.91 -16.58 -6.10
CA ASP A 3 8.61 -15.62 -5.05
C ASP A 3 9.71 -14.52 -5.04
N PRO A 4 9.37 -13.23 -5.18
CA PRO A 4 10.38 -12.15 -5.22
C PRO A 4 11.07 -11.88 -3.87
N VAL A 5 10.84 -12.71 -2.85
CA VAL A 5 11.25 -12.46 -1.46
C VAL A 5 12.34 -13.42 -0.98
N SER A 6 12.63 -14.50 -1.72
CA SER A 6 13.65 -15.47 -1.35
C SER A 6 15.04 -15.04 -1.83
N GLY A 7 15.64 -14.03 -1.17
CA GLY A 7 17.10 -13.80 -1.27
C GLY A 7 17.58 -12.34 -1.35
N VAL A 8 16.71 -11.34 -1.44
CA VAL A 8 17.15 -9.94 -1.48
C VAL A 8 17.18 -9.35 -0.08
N ILE A 9 18.38 -8.96 0.40
CA ILE A 9 18.49 -8.11 1.60
C ILE A 9 18.02 -6.71 1.21
N LEU A 10 16.73 -6.44 1.43
CA LEU A 10 16.18 -5.11 1.23
C LEU A 10 16.67 -4.19 2.37
N GLY A 11 17.22 -3.03 1.99
CA GLY A 11 17.48 -1.93 2.90
C GLY A 11 16.18 -1.31 3.41
N LEU A 12 16.28 -0.50 4.45
CA LEU A 12 15.12 0.14 5.08
C LEU A 12 14.29 1.00 4.09
N PRO A 13 14.91 1.80 3.18
CA PRO A 13 14.16 2.52 2.14
C PRO A 13 13.38 1.63 1.19
N SER A 14 13.99 0.53 0.72
CA SER A 14 13.32 -0.35 -0.25
C SER A 14 12.19 -1.17 0.38
N LEU A 15 12.32 -1.57 1.65
CA LEU A 15 11.23 -2.19 2.42
C LEU A 15 10.05 -1.23 2.60
N LEU A 16 10.32 0.03 2.92
CA LEU A 16 9.29 1.05 3.06
C LEU A 16 8.54 1.23 1.73
N THR A 17 9.26 1.41 0.62
CA THR A 17 8.66 1.56 -0.70
C THR A 17 7.81 0.35 -1.06
N ALA A 18 8.31 -0.86 -0.84
CA ALA A 18 7.56 -2.09 -1.09
C ALA A 18 6.26 -2.14 -0.27
N CYS A 19 6.29 -1.79 1.02
CA CYS A 19 5.10 -1.74 1.86
C CYS A 19 4.08 -0.71 1.37
N VAL A 20 4.52 0.48 0.96
CA VAL A 20 3.63 1.53 0.42
C VAL A 20 3.01 1.10 -0.90
N ASP A 21 3.78 0.42 -1.76
CA ASP A 21 3.29 -0.05 -3.06
C ASP A 21 2.32 -1.23 -2.93
N CYS A 22 2.42 -2.06 -1.89
CA CYS A 22 1.44 -3.13 -1.62
C CYS A 22 -0.02 -2.63 -1.60
N PHE A 23 -0.26 -1.41 -1.08
CA PHE A 23 -1.60 -0.81 -1.03
C PHE A 23 -2.22 -0.63 -2.42
N LYS A 24 -1.42 -0.40 -3.48
CA LYS A 24 -1.91 -0.21 -4.86
C LYS A 24 -2.57 -1.46 -5.44
N TYR A 25 -2.26 -2.62 -4.90
CA TYR A 25 -2.76 -3.91 -5.39
C TYR A 25 -3.98 -4.42 -4.62
N VAL A 26 -4.40 -3.71 -3.56
CA VAL A 26 -5.57 -4.10 -2.78
C VAL A 26 -6.83 -3.68 -3.52
N GLN A 27 -7.69 -4.65 -3.83
CA GLN A 27 -9.02 -4.44 -4.38
C GLN A 27 -10.06 -4.81 -3.32
N ILE A 28 -11.20 -4.11 -3.34
CA ILE A 28 -12.30 -4.37 -2.41
C ILE A 28 -13.45 -5.01 -3.19
N ALA A 29 -13.92 -6.16 -2.73
CA ALA A 29 -15.01 -6.90 -3.37
C ALA A 29 -16.35 -6.19 -3.18
N ARG A 30 -17.26 -6.34 -4.15
CA ARG A 30 -18.59 -5.71 -4.13
C ARG A 30 -19.47 -6.13 -2.95
N ASN A 31 -19.17 -7.27 -2.34
CA ASN A 31 -19.85 -7.74 -1.14
C ASN A 31 -19.57 -6.87 0.10
N PHE A 32 -18.59 -5.95 0.07
CA PHE A 32 -18.41 -4.94 1.12
C PHE A 32 -19.56 -3.91 1.13
N GLY A 33 -20.32 -3.78 0.04
CA GLY A 33 -21.51 -2.93 -0.01
C GLY A 33 -21.24 -1.51 0.50
N SER A 34 -22.02 -1.08 1.50
CA SER A 34 -21.93 0.25 2.09
C SER A 34 -20.63 0.56 2.82
N ASP A 35 -19.83 -0.46 3.18
CA ASP A 35 -18.54 -0.24 3.86
C ASP A 35 -17.39 0.07 2.90
N TYR A 36 -17.61 -0.08 1.59
CA TYR A 36 -16.60 0.10 0.55
C TYR A 36 -15.82 1.41 0.69
N GLU A 37 -16.53 2.54 0.72
CA GLU A 37 -15.93 3.86 0.69
C GLU A 37 -15.09 4.11 1.96
N ARG A 38 -15.60 3.67 3.12
CA ARG A 38 -14.90 3.76 4.40
C ARG A 38 -13.65 2.88 4.43
N CYS A 39 -13.74 1.65 3.91
CA CYS A 39 -12.61 0.73 3.83
C CYS A 39 -11.52 1.26 2.89
N LEU A 40 -11.89 1.82 1.74
CA LEU A 40 -10.94 2.42 0.80
C LEU A 40 -10.20 3.60 1.44
N LEU A 41 -10.94 4.54 2.05
CA LEU A 41 -10.32 5.68 2.73
C LEU A 41 -9.40 5.25 3.89
N ALA A 42 -9.76 4.20 4.63
CA ALA A 42 -8.91 3.66 5.69
C ALA A 42 -7.57 3.14 5.12
N LEU A 43 -7.59 2.49 3.95
CA LEU A 43 -6.38 2.05 3.25
C LEU A 43 -5.55 3.27 2.79
N ASP A 44 -6.16 4.28 2.20
CA ASP A 44 -5.47 5.48 1.73
C ASP A 44 -4.80 6.24 2.88
N ILE A 45 -5.52 6.42 4.00
CA ILE A 45 -4.99 7.08 5.19
C ILE A 45 -3.81 6.28 5.76
N THR A 46 -3.90 4.96 5.76
CA THR A 46 -2.82 4.09 6.25
C THR A 46 -1.58 4.18 5.35
N LYS A 47 -1.76 4.10 4.03
CA LYS A 47 -0.71 4.34 3.02
C LYS A 47 -0.04 5.71 3.23
N LEU A 48 -0.85 6.76 3.44
CA LEU A 48 -0.38 8.12 3.70
C LEU A 48 0.41 8.25 5.00
N ARG A 49 -0.02 7.57 6.07
CA ARG A 49 0.70 7.57 7.36
C ARG A 49 2.07 6.91 7.21
N LEU A 50 2.14 5.75 6.57
CA LEU A 50 3.40 5.04 6.36
C LEU A 50 4.38 5.84 5.49
N SER A 51 3.87 6.44 4.40
CA SER A 51 4.67 7.34 3.55
C SER A 51 5.19 8.56 4.32
N ARG A 52 4.35 9.21 5.16
CA ARG A 52 4.77 10.35 5.99
C ARG A 52 5.84 9.99 7.00
N TRP A 53 5.71 8.83 7.65
CA TRP A 53 6.70 8.36 8.59
C TRP A 53 8.08 8.25 7.91
N GLY A 54 8.17 7.58 6.76
CA GLY A 54 9.43 7.44 6.03
C GLY A 54 10.12 8.76 5.65
N VAL A 55 9.32 9.77 5.27
CA VAL A 55 9.83 11.14 5.05
C VAL A 55 10.35 11.76 6.35
N SER A 56 9.57 11.67 7.43
CA SER A 56 9.91 12.33 8.70
C SER A 56 11.21 11.82 9.33
N VAL A 57 11.60 10.57 9.06
CA VAL A 57 12.82 9.94 9.56
C VAL A 57 13.95 9.86 8.51
N GLY A 58 13.79 10.53 7.36
CA GLY A 58 14.84 10.63 6.33
C GLY A 58 15.14 9.33 5.56
N ILE A 59 14.21 8.37 5.55
CA ILE A 59 14.36 7.08 4.85
C ILE A 59 13.80 7.15 3.43
N SER A 60 12.81 8.02 3.19
CA SER A 60 12.24 8.27 1.86
C SER A 60 13.04 9.38 1.17
N SER A 61 13.31 9.24 -0.14
CA SER A 61 14.24 10.06 -0.91
C SER A 61 14.09 11.58 -0.72
N ASN A 62 15.25 12.26 -0.69
CA ASN A 62 15.57 13.59 -0.15
C ASN A 62 14.91 14.83 -0.78
N ASP A 63 13.84 14.71 -1.56
CA ASP A 63 13.19 15.87 -2.22
C ASP A 63 11.87 16.27 -1.54
N SER A 64 11.67 15.81 -0.31
CA SER A 64 10.52 16.23 0.50
C SER A 64 10.66 17.72 0.85
N PRO A 65 9.67 18.58 0.55
CA PRO A 65 9.63 19.96 1.06
C PRO A 65 9.40 20.02 2.58
N PHE A 66 9.13 18.86 3.21
CA PHE A 66 8.96 18.75 4.65
C PHE A 66 10.30 18.44 5.33
N PRO A 67 10.63 19.14 6.43
CA PRO A 67 11.86 18.91 7.16
C PRO A 67 11.90 17.51 7.75
N THR A 68 13.03 16.84 7.60
CA THR A 68 13.37 15.63 8.36
C THR A 68 13.39 16.00 9.85
N VAL A 69 12.55 15.35 10.65
CA VAL A 69 12.38 15.65 12.08
C VAL A 69 13.40 14.88 12.93
N GLY A 70 13.96 13.79 12.40
CA GLY A 70 15.04 13.05 13.05
C GLY A 70 15.70 12.00 12.15
N SER A 71 16.83 11.46 12.61
CA SER A 71 17.47 10.26 12.05
C SER A 71 17.23 9.09 12.99
N LEU A 72 17.00 7.89 12.45
CA LEU A 72 16.99 6.69 13.27
C LEU A 72 18.42 6.35 13.72
N ASP A 73 18.56 5.89 14.96
CA ASP A 73 19.79 5.21 15.39
C ASP A 73 19.80 3.76 14.87
N GLU A 74 20.89 3.02 15.14
CA GLU A 74 21.02 1.64 14.65
C GLU A 74 19.92 0.72 15.21
N LYS A 75 19.56 0.89 16.48
CA LYS A 75 18.57 0.05 17.16
C LYS A 75 17.17 0.29 16.60
N ASP A 76 16.80 1.55 16.44
CA ASP A 76 15.52 1.98 15.87
C ASP A 76 15.44 1.64 14.38
N SER A 77 16.56 1.73 13.65
CA SER A 77 16.64 1.28 12.25
C SER A 77 16.37 -0.21 12.11
N GLN A 78 16.95 -1.03 12.99
CA GLN A 78 16.73 -2.47 12.99
C GLN A 78 15.29 -2.82 13.40
N LEU A 79 14.72 -2.13 14.40
CA LEU A 79 13.32 -2.29 14.79
C LEU A 79 12.37 -1.92 13.65
N ALA A 80 12.60 -0.79 12.99
CA ALA A 80 11.83 -0.34 11.85
C ALA A 80 11.87 -1.35 10.70
N LYS A 81 13.04 -1.96 10.45
CA LYS A 81 13.21 -3.01 9.45
C LYS A 81 12.33 -4.22 9.75
N GLU A 82 12.30 -4.69 10.99
CA GLU A 82 11.47 -5.83 11.39
C GLU A 82 9.97 -5.52 11.36
N LEU A 83 9.57 -4.30 11.73
CA LEU A 83 8.18 -3.85 11.62
C LEU A 83 7.70 -3.79 10.16
N LEU A 84 8.51 -3.24 9.24
CA LEU A 84 8.18 -3.21 7.82
C LEU A 84 8.09 -4.63 7.23
N LYS A 85 9.01 -5.54 7.58
CA LYS A 85 8.88 -6.96 7.21
C LYS A 85 7.59 -7.59 7.76
N SER A 86 7.18 -7.21 8.97
CA SER A 86 5.92 -7.68 9.55
C SER A 86 4.71 -7.20 8.75
N ILE A 87 4.70 -5.94 8.31
CA ILE A 87 3.66 -5.40 7.43
C ILE A 87 3.63 -6.16 6.11
N MET A 88 4.78 -6.44 5.48
CA MET A 88 4.82 -7.26 4.26
C MET A 88 4.24 -8.66 4.47
N ARG A 89 4.55 -9.30 5.61
CA ARG A 89 3.97 -10.61 5.97
C ARG A 89 2.45 -10.52 6.11
N SER A 90 1.91 -9.43 6.68
CA SER A 90 0.46 -9.21 6.75
C SER A 90 -0.18 -9.11 5.37
N PHE A 91 0.45 -8.43 4.40
CA PHE A 91 -0.04 -8.39 3.02
C PHE A 91 -0.06 -9.78 2.36
N GLU A 92 1.00 -10.58 2.56
CA GLU A 92 1.04 -11.93 1.97
C GLU A 92 0.01 -12.88 2.60
N GLN A 93 -0.22 -12.76 3.92
CA GLN A 93 -1.29 -13.47 4.60
C GLN A 93 -2.68 -13.06 4.08
N ALA A 94 -2.91 -11.76 3.88
CA ALA A 94 -4.15 -11.25 3.33
C ALA A 94 -4.40 -11.77 1.91
N LYS A 95 -3.36 -11.76 1.05
CA LYS A 95 -3.41 -12.31 -0.31
C LYS A 95 -3.70 -13.82 -0.33
N THR A 96 -3.03 -14.59 0.53
CA THR A 96 -3.27 -16.03 0.67
C THR A 96 -4.71 -16.30 1.10
N THR A 97 -5.21 -15.52 2.05
CA THR A 97 -6.59 -15.62 2.54
C THR A 97 -7.59 -15.26 1.45
N SER A 98 -7.35 -14.17 0.70
CA SER A 98 -8.16 -13.74 -0.43
C SER A 98 -8.26 -14.82 -1.51
N ARG A 99 -7.13 -15.44 -1.87
CA ARG A 99 -7.10 -16.54 -2.86
C ARG A 99 -7.90 -17.75 -2.41
N ARG A 100 -7.84 -18.09 -1.11
CA ARG A 100 -8.63 -19.19 -0.55
C ARG A 100 -10.13 -18.90 -0.62
N ILE A 101 -10.53 -17.66 -0.27
CA ILE A 101 -11.92 -17.22 -0.35
C ILE A 101 -12.40 -17.24 -1.82
N GLU A 102 -11.61 -16.67 -2.73
CA GLU A 102 -11.91 -16.67 -4.17
C GLU A 102 -12.13 -18.10 -4.69
N LYS A 103 -11.22 -19.02 -4.39
CA LYS A 103 -11.35 -20.43 -4.78
C LYS A 103 -12.66 -21.04 -4.27
N SER A 104 -12.97 -20.84 -2.99
CA SER A 104 -14.19 -21.37 -2.38
C SER A 104 -15.47 -20.78 -3.02
N LEU A 105 -15.48 -19.49 -3.34
CA LEU A 105 -16.61 -18.84 -4.00
C LEU A 105 -16.80 -19.36 -5.44
N ARG A 106 -15.72 -19.62 -6.17
CA ARG A 106 -15.77 -20.21 -7.53
C ARG A 106 -16.37 -21.62 -7.52
N GLU A 107 -16.03 -22.42 -6.51
CA GLU A 107 -16.57 -23.78 -6.35
C GLU A 107 -18.06 -23.77 -6.00
N GLN A 108 -18.51 -22.80 -5.20
CA GLN A 108 -19.91 -22.70 -4.77
C GLN A 108 -20.83 -22.02 -5.78
N ASN A 109 -20.32 -21.07 -6.58
CA ASN A 109 -21.15 -20.27 -7.48
C ASN A 109 -20.42 -19.99 -8.82
N PRO A 110 -20.51 -20.92 -9.80
CA PRO A 110 -19.75 -20.83 -11.05
C PRO A 110 -20.11 -19.63 -11.94
N THR A 111 -21.24 -18.99 -11.69
CA THR A 111 -21.79 -17.86 -12.48
C THR A 111 -21.14 -16.50 -12.19
N GLY A 112 -20.18 -16.43 -11.25
CA GLY A 112 -19.17 -15.36 -11.20
C GLY A 112 -19.58 -14.03 -10.53
N SER A 113 -20.86 -13.82 -10.19
CA SER A 113 -21.31 -12.55 -9.59
C SER A 113 -20.66 -12.23 -8.23
N SER A 114 -20.21 -13.24 -7.49
CA SER A 114 -19.63 -13.09 -6.13
C SER A 114 -18.19 -12.56 -6.11
N LEU A 115 -17.52 -12.51 -7.27
CA LEU A 115 -16.13 -12.05 -7.41
C LEU A 115 -15.99 -10.64 -7.97
N ALA A 116 -17.11 -9.95 -8.19
CA ALA A 116 -17.07 -8.59 -8.70
C ALA A 116 -16.36 -7.68 -7.69
N MET A 117 -15.46 -6.84 -8.19
CA MET A 117 -14.71 -5.86 -7.39
C MET A 117 -15.29 -4.47 -7.60
N PHE A 118 -15.15 -3.60 -6.61
CA PHE A 118 -15.38 -2.18 -6.79
C PHE A 118 -14.24 -1.53 -7.57
N ASN A 119 -14.56 -0.54 -8.39
CA ASN A 119 -13.61 0.32 -9.06
C ASN A 119 -13.58 1.72 -8.41
N PRO A 120 -12.47 2.13 -7.77
CA PRO A 120 -12.33 3.45 -7.16
C PRO A 120 -12.62 4.65 -8.08
N GLU A 121 -12.44 4.49 -9.39
CA GLU A 121 -12.67 5.58 -10.34
C GLU A 121 -14.13 5.75 -10.76
N THR A 122 -14.95 4.68 -10.65
CA THR A 122 -16.34 4.68 -11.16
C THR A 122 -17.39 4.41 -10.10
N ASP A 123 -17.03 3.72 -9.02
CA ASP A 123 -17.98 3.20 -8.04
C ASP A 123 -18.01 4.04 -6.75
N LEU A 124 -17.13 5.04 -6.61
CA LEU A 124 -17.16 6.02 -5.52
C LEU A 124 -18.17 7.13 -5.79
N ASN A 125 -18.88 7.59 -4.75
CA ASN A 125 -19.62 8.84 -4.84
C ASN A 125 -18.67 10.06 -4.96
N LEU A 126 -19.20 11.23 -5.32
CA LEU A 126 -18.42 12.43 -5.61
C LEU A 126 -17.52 12.89 -4.45
N ASP A 127 -18.02 12.83 -3.21
CA ASP A 127 -17.31 13.32 -2.02
C ASP A 127 -16.10 12.42 -1.72
N TYR A 128 -16.31 11.10 -1.71
CA TYR A 128 -15.24 10.14 -1.43
C TYR A 128 -14.23 10.07 -2.57
N SER A 129 -14.68 10.22 -3.82
CA SER A 129 -13.82 10.28 -5.00
C SER A 129 -12.86 11.47 -4.96
N SER A 130 -13.34 12.64 -4.50
CA SER A 130 -12.49 13.83 -4.30
C SER A 130 -11.41 13.61 -3.23
N ILE A 131 -11.79 13.00 -2.10
CA ILE A 131 -10.85 12.68 -1.02
C ILE A 131 -9.82 11.65 -1.48
N HIS A 132 -10.25 10.56 -2.12
CA HIS A 132 -9.38 9.51 -2.65
C HIS A 132 -8.31 10.10 -3.59
N ARG A 133 -8.72 10.88 -4.59
CA ARG A 133 -7.80 11.57 -5.51
C ARG A 133 -6.85 12.54 -4.81
N THR A 134 -7.33 13.25 -3.80
CA THR A 134 -6.48 14.16 -3.01
C THR A 134 -5.40 13.38 -2.27
N LEU A 135 -5.76 12.27 -1.62
CA LEU A 135 -4.81 11.42 -0.90
C LEU A 135 -3.79 10.80 -1.87
N ASP A 136 -4.25 10.27 -3.00
CA ASP A 136 -3.34 9.69 -4.01
C ASP A 136 -2.44 10.73 -4.67
N GLY A 137 -2.95 11.95 -4.92
CA GLY A 137 -2.14 13.07 -5.42
C GLY A 137 -1.04 13.49 -4.44
N ILE A 138 -1.31 13.50 -3.13
CA ILE A 138 -0.30 13.75 -2.10
C ILE A 138 0.75 12.63 -2.08
N LEU A 139 0.32 11.38 -2.23
CA LEU A 139 1.19 10.20 -2.23
C LEU A 139 2.09 10.16 -3.47
N THR A 140 1.53 10.39 -4.65
CA THR A 140 2.26 10.39 -5.92
C THR A 140 3.35 11.45 -5.90
N LYS A 141 3.06 12.68 -5.44
CA LYS A 141 4.08 13.73 -5.29
C LYS A 141 5.25 13.33 -4.40
N ARG A 142 5.04 12.46 -3.41
CA ARG A 142 6.11 11.95 -2.53
C ARG A 142 6.88 10.77 -3.12
N GLN A 143 6.26 10.01 -4.03
CA GLN A 143 6.91 8.89 -4.72
C GLN A 143 7.64 9.31 -6.01
N THR A 144 7.11 10.26 -6.79
CA THR A 144 7.69 10.68 -8.09
C THR A 144 8.99 11.47 -7.98
N SER A 145 9.28 12.07 -6.82
CA SER A 145 10.63 12.57 -6.56
C SER A 145 11.68 11.45 -6.54
N SER A 146 11.27 10.18 -6.59
CA SER A 146 12.12 9.01 -6.72
C SER A 146 12.39 8.54 -8.16
N SER A 147 11.70 9.06 -9.19
CA SER A 147 11.77 8.49 -10.56
C SER A 147 12.41 9.39 -11.64
N ILE A 148 12.95 10.57 -11.30
CA ILE A 148 13.67 11.44 -12.24
C ILE A 148 15.18 11.51 -11.93
N LEU A 149 15.80 10.36 -11.67
CA LEU A 149 17.26 10.23 -11.81
C LEU A 149 17.58 8.94 -12.54
N GLY A 150 17.38 8.98 -13.85
CA GLY A 150 17.60 7.84 -14.74
C GLY A 150 17.50 8.20 -16.21
N LYS A 151 18.01 9.37 -16.61
CA LYS A 151 18.45 9.65 -17.99
C LYS A 151 19.60 10.65 -17.97
N ALA A 152 20.82 10.12 -17.95
CA ALA A 152 22.00 10.70 -18.58
C ALA A 152 22.85 9.53 -19.07
#